data_AF-A0A1F4REL3-F1
#
_entry.id   AF-A0A1F4REL3-F1
#
_cell.length_a   1.000
_cell.length_b   1.000
_cell.length_c   1.000
_cell.angle_alpha   90.00
_cell.angle_beta   90.00
_cell.angle_gamma   90.00
#
_symmetry.space_group_name_H-M   'P 1'
#
loop_
_entity.id
_entity.type
_entity.pdbx_description
1 polymer ?
#
loop_
_entity_poly.entity_id
_entity_poly.type
_entity_poly.pdbx_seq_one_letter_code
_entity_poly.pdbx_strand_id
1 'polypeptide(L)'
;MYRLLALLISVLLLSSSLLATTLERGVSPAIRHENSPAFKEIYRIKVENRVDGVIAVSEDSGKNWANVGKVLYPVTRVSKTGYAAARWISEGRVAAAAVNAIHIKTGAAEWDKSIFTLLPKDFLQPPKVYNSFLSPDSSIYTDIPAGKSIFGGGFAPFVGNIVMLSAPAQPVIDLPRDYVPAVGDAYYILVDRPIDYPKEIIFENRSGGRIIINYYSGDHRVIGEVLRPVVGIGRFPGSLYADPGRIRANHAGVIDISTSPIGAIGGFQIVPALHSSDMGYVNTSTQWMVIGPVEAEEKSLEGMAPFFKNYIHPAYVPEDLEDEAWYEKLLDRFLVQVLYDGEVEWKPMPVFEVHDFYLQRQLPDWANKALANVSVFRILFPIKDLGAN
;
A
#
# COMPACT_ATOMS: atom_id res chain seq x y z
N MET A 1 28.89 44.43 -15.43
CA MET A 1 28.17 43.42 -16.25
C MET A 1 28.25 42.00 -15.71
N TYR A 2 29.42 41.50 -15.29
CA TYR A 2 29.55 40.10 -14.81
C TYR A 2 28.86 39.76 -13.47
N ARG A 3 28.62 40.74 -12.58
CA ARG A 3 27.93 40.49 -11.29
C ARG A 3 26.41 40.38 -11.38
N LEU A 4 25.78 40.92 -12.43
CA LEU A 4 24.32 40.81 -12.63
C LEU A 4 23.92 39.47 -13.27
N LEU A 5 24.79 38.92 -14.12
CA LEU A 5 24.58 37.63 -14.80
C LEU A 5 24.70 36.45 -13.81
N ALA A 6 25.61 36.54 -12.83
CA ALA A 6 25.80 35.51 -11.80
C ALA A 6 24.64 35.44 -10.79
N LEU A 7 23.94 36.55 -10.55
CA LEU A 7 22.77 36.60 -9.66
C LEU A 7 21.49 36.10 -10.37
N LEU A 8 21.35 36.34 -11.68
CA LEU A 8 20.25 35.78 -12.46
C LEU A 8 20.35 34.26 -12.61
N ILE A 9 21.56 33.72 -12.77
CA ILE A 9 21.79 32.28 -12.87
C ILE A 9 21.58 31.58 -11.52
N SER A 10 21.92 32.20 -10.39
CA SER A 10 21.65 31.63 -9.07
C SER A 10 20.18 31.74 -8.65
N VAL A 11 19.42 32.75 -9.11
CA VAL A 11 17.96 32.82 -8.90
C VAL A 11 17.20 31.84 -9.83
N LEU A 12 17.69 31.58 -11.05
CA LEU A 12 17.12 30.56 -11.95
C LEU A 12 17.48 29.12 -11.57
N LEU A 13 18.59 28.90 -10.83
CA LEU A 13 18.96 27.59 -10.28
C LEU A 13 18.34 27.29 -8.91
N LEU A 14 17.68 28.28 -8.28
CA LEU A 14 16.97 28.13 -7.01
C LEU A 14 15.44 28.07 -7.15
N SER A 15 14.91 28.08 -8.39
CA SER A 15 13.46 28.13 -8.62
C SER A 15 12.86 26.94 -9.37
N SER A 16 13.63 25.89 -9.71
CA SER A 16 13.12 24.74 -10.47
C SER A 16 12.83 23.48 -9.64
N SER A 17 13.03 23.48 -8.32
CA SER A 17 12.85 22.29 -7.47
C SER A 17 11.61 22.30 -6.57
N LEU A 18 10.74 23.31 -6.70
CA LEU A 18 9.51 23.43 -5.87
C LEU A 18 8.20 23.22 -6.64
N LEU A 19 8.27 22.93 -7.95
CA LEU A 19 7.12 22.53 -8.76
C LEU A 19 7.45 21.22 -9.49
N ALA A 20 7.67 20.14 -8.72
CA ALA A 20 8.18 18.87 -9.22
C ALA A 20 7.10 17.89 -9.76
N THR A 21 5.83 18.32 -9.80
CA THR A 21 4.75 17.60 -10.49
C THR A 21 3.58 18.57 -10.71
N THR A 22 2.77 18.33 -11.74
CA THR A 22 1.51 19.06 -11.88
C THR A 22 0.53 18.65 -10.77
N LEU A 23 -0.34 19.57 -10.34
CA LEU A 23 -1.50 19.20 -9.50
C LEU A 23 -2.53 18.36 -10.29
N GLU A 24 -2.33 18.23 -11.60
CA GLU A 24 -3.20 17.47 -12.48
C GLU A 24 -2.98 15.96 -12.29
N ARG A 25 -4.08 15.27 -12.04
CA ARG A 25 -4.10 13.82 -11.84
C ARG A 25 -4.30 13.08 -13.16
N GLY A 26 -3.75 11.88 -13.22
CA GLY A 26 -4.10 10.87 -14.22
C GLY A 26 -2.89 10.14 -14.80
N VAL A 27 -3.14 9.38 -15.86
CA VAL A 27 -2.16 8.46 -16.43
C VAL A 27 -1.14 9.22 -17.28
N SER A 28 0.13 9.19 -16.87
CA SER A 28 1.23 9.70 -17.68
C SER A 28 1.68 8.68 -18.75
N PRO A 29 2.39 9.11 -19.81
CA PRO A 29 2.90 8.18 -20.83
C PRO A 29 3.71 7.02 -20.26
N ALA A 30 4.57 7.29 -19.26
CA ALA A 30 5.48 6.31 -18.67
C ALA A 30 4.76 5.14 -17.98
N ILE A 31 3.57 5.37 -17.42
CA ILE A 31 2.78 4.37 -16.67
C ILE A 31 1.52 3.91 -17.41
N ARG A 32 1.40 4.23 -18.71
CA ARG A 32 0.18 3.95 -19.48
C ARG A 32 -0.12 2.46 -19.53
N HIS A 33 0.91 1.63 -19.67
CA HIS A 33 0.78 0.19 -19.74
C HIS A 33 0.16 -0.36 -18.45
N GLU A 34 0.64 0.10 -17.31
CA GLU A 34 0.24 -0.40 -15.99
C GLU A 34 -1.17 0.03 -15.60
N ASN A 35 -1.69 1.12 -16.20
CA ASN A 35 -3.02 1.67 -15.90
C ASN A 35 -4.13 1.17 -16.82
N SER A 36 -3.81 0.40 -17.87
CA SER A 36 -4.77 -0.27 -18.75
C SER A 36 -4.44 -1.76 -18.97
N PRO A 37 -4.14 -2.57 -17.92
CA PRO A 37 -3.76 -3.95 -18.12
C PRO A 37 -5.00 -4.84 -18.30
N ALA A 38 -4.80 -6.03 -18.86
CA ALA A 38 -5.75 -7.12 -18.70
C ALA A 38 -5.62 -7.72 -17.29
N PHE A 39 -6.73 -8.15 -16.71
CA PHE A 39 -6.80 -8.68 -15.34
C PHE A 39 -7.22 -10.15 -15.33
N LYS A 40 -6.78 -10.86 -14.30
CA LYS A 40 -7.32 -12.16 -13.90
C LYS A 40 -7.74 -12.13 -12.43
N GLU A 41 -8.86 -12.75 -12.12
CA GLU A 41 -9.28 -13.01 -10.74
C GLU A 41 -8.36 -14.08 -10.16
N ILE A 42 -7.75 -13.79 -9.01
CA ILE A 42 -6.95 -14.77 -8.26
C ILE A 42 -7.77 -15.42 -7.15
N TYR A 43 -8.67 -14.66 -6.53
CA TYR A 43 -9.65 -15.15 -5.57
C TYR A 43 -10.71 -14.08 -5.32
N ARG A 44 -11.70 -14.43 -4.51
CA ARG A 44 -12.70 -13.50 -3.99
C ARG A 44 -12.90 -13.67 -2.50
N ILE A 45 -13.15 -12.55 -1.83
CA ILE A 45 -13.41 -12.49 -0.40
C ILE A 45 -14.89 -12.19 -0.20
N LYS A 46 -15.59 -12.96 0.62
CA LYS A 46 -16.95 -12.69 1.07
C LYS A 46 -16.92 -12.26 2.53
N VAL A 47 -17.64 -11.18 2.87
CA VAL A 47 -17.83 -10.70 4.24
C VAL A 47 -19.32 -10.52 4.50
N GLU A 48 -19.91 -11.29 5.40
CA GLU A 48 -21.30 -11.11 5.84
C GLU A 48 -21.38 -10.11 7.00
N ASN A 49 -21.94 -8.92 6.76
CA ASN A 49 -22.04 -7.82 7.72
C ASN A 49 -23.12 -8.05 8.79
N ARG A 50 -22.94 -9.06 9.63
CA ARG A 50 -23.78 -9.36 10.79
C ARG A 50 -22.95 -10.04 11.87
N VAL A 51 -23.39 -10.02 13.11
CA VAL A 51 -22.73 -10.78 14.19
C VAL A 51 -22.68 -12.27 13.79
N ASP A 52 -21.50 -12.88 13.97
CA ASP A 52 -21.16 -14.24 13.54
C ASP A 52 -21.32 -14.48 12.02
N GLY A 53 -21.44 -13.41 11.22
CA GLY A 53 -21.44 -13.48 9.77
C GLY A 53 -20.12 -14.04 9.25
N VAL A 54 -20.19 -14.96 8.30
CA VAL A 54 -19.01 -15.66 7.78
C VAL A 54 -18.13 -14.71 6.98
N ILE A 55 -16.81 -14.83 7.19
CA ILE A 55 -15.80 -14.32 6.29
C ILE A 55 -15.17 -15.53 5.59
N ALA A 56 -15.25 -15.55 4.26
CA ALA A 56 -14.80 -16.68 3.45
C ALA A 56 -14.02 -16.22 2.23
N VAL A 57 -13.15 -17.10 1.74
CA VAL A 57 -12.39 -16.90 0.51
C VAL A 57 -12.71 -18.01 -0.48
N SER A 58 -12.74 -17.67 -1.76
CA SER A 58 -12.87 -18.63 -2.85
C SER A 58 -11.81 -18.35 -3.90
N GLU A 59 -10.99 -19.35 -4.20
CA GLU A 59 -9.94 -19.32 -5.24
C GLU A 59 -10.44 -19.84 -6.59
N ASP A 60 -11.74 -20.20 -6.70
CA ASP A 60 -12.34 -20.82 -7.88
C ASP A 60 -13.61 -20.09 -8.37
N SER A 61 -13.59 -18.76 -8.23
CA SER A 61 -14.65 -17.85 -8.66
C SER A 61 -16.01 -18.12 -8.01
N GLY A 62 -15.99 -18.51 -6.73
CA GLY A 62 -17.17 -18.66 -5.88
C GLY A 62 -17.83 -20.04 -5.91
N LYS A 63 -17.19 -21.06 -6.51
CA LYS A 63 -17.73 -22.42 -6.54
C LYS A 63 -17.54 -23.11 -5.19
N ASN A 64 -16.36 -22.96 -4.58
CA ASN A 64 -16.03 -23.45 -3.25
C ASN A 64 -15.57 -22.28 -2.37
N TRP A 65 -15.97 -22.31 -1.10
CA TRP A 65 -15.65 -21.27 -0.12
C TRP A 65 -14.98 -21.88 1.11
N ALA A 66 -13.79 -21.38 1.44
CA ALA A 66 -13.09 -21.67 2.67
C ALA A 66 -13.43 -20.60 3.71
N ASN A 67 -13.91 -21.01 4.88
CA ASN A 67 -14.14 -20.08 6.00
C ASN A 67 -12.80 -19.66 6.60
N VAL A 68 -12.57 -18.36 6.69
CA VAL A 68 -11.31 -17.80 7.21
C VAL A 68 -11.50 -16.92 8.44
N GLY A 69 -12.74 -16.66 8.83
CA GLY A 69 -13.09 -15.93 10.04
C GLY A 69 -14.57 -15.59 10.10
N LYS A 70 -14.93 -14.69 11.01
CA LYS A 70 -16.28 -14.17 11.19
C LYS A 70 -16.29 -12.72 11.66
N VAL A 71 -17.43 -12.08 11.46
CA VAL A 71 -17.72 -10.73 11.94
C VAL A 71 -18.13 -10.77 13.41
N LEU A 72 -17.43 -9.99 14.24
CA LEU A 72 -17.74 -9.77 15.65
C LEU A 72 -18.70 -8.60 15.83
N TYR A 73 -18.45 -7.49 15.14
CA TYR A 73 -19.30 -6.31 15.16
C TYR A 73 -19.56 -5.83 13.73
N PRO A 74 -20.83 -5.78 13.29
CA PRO A 74 -21.17 -5.27 11.98
C PRO A 74 -21.10 -3.74 11.94
N VAL A 75 -21.05 -3.19 10.74
CA VAL A 75 -21.01 -1.75 10.49
C VAL A 75 -22.36 -1.26 9.94
N THR A 76 -22.77 -0.05 10.34
CA THR A 76 -24.00 0.61 9.85
C THR A 76 -23.77 2.06 9.42
N ARG A 77 -22.50 2.48 9.36
CA ARG A 77 -22.09 3.86 9.11
C ARG A 77 -20.84 3.89 8.23
N VAL A 78 -20.61 5.06 7.64
CA VAL A 78 -19.39 5.40 6.93
C VAL A 78 -18.71 6.55 7.65
N SER A 79 -17.38 6.56 7.66
CA SER A 79 -16.62 7.75 8.07
C SER A 79 -16.58 8.69 6.89
N LYS A 80 -17.20 9.87 7.03
CA LYS A 80 -17.22 10.90 5.98
C LYS A 80 -15.88 11.62 5.80
N THR A 81 -15.00 11.47 6.79
CA THR A 81 -13.68 12.09 6.86
C THR A 81 -12.59 11.02 6.90
N GLY A 82 -12.59 10.11 5.92
CA GLY A 82 -11.50 9.15 5.77
C GLY A 82 -10.13 9.82 5.56
N TYR A 83 -9.07 9.02 5.56
CA TYR A 83 -7.71 9.51 5.32
C TYR A 83 -7.58 10.23 3.96
N ALA A 84 -6.65 11.19 3.87
CA ALA A 84 -6.59 12.14 2.76
C ALA A 84 -6.51 11.48 1.37
N ALA A 85 -5.75 10.39 1.26
CA ALA A 85 -5.51 9.67 0.02
C ALA A 85 -6.72 8.85 -0.47
N ALA A 86 -7.74 8.62 0.35
CA ALA A 86 -8.94 7.88 -0.05
C ALA A 86 -9.63 8.52 -1.28
N ARG A 87 -9.49 9.84 -1.46
CA ARG A 87 -10.07 10.59 -2.59
C ARG A 87 -9.54 10.23 -3.97
N TRP A 88 -8.45 9.49 -4.04
CA TRP A 88 -7.82 9.10 -5.31
C TRP A 88 -8.31 7.76 -5.83
N ILE A 89 -9.22 7.09 -5.09
CA ILE A 89 -9.82 5.82 -5.48
C ILE A 89 -11.31 6.03 -5.74
N SER A 90 -11.79 5.42 -6.83
CA SER A 90 -13.21 5.41 -7.18
C SER A 90 -14.02 4.63 -6.15
N GLU A 91 -15.28 5.00 -6.01
CA GLU A 91 -16.26 4.30 -5.17
C GLU A 91 -16.44 2.85 -5.59
N GLY A 92 -16.89 2.01 -4.65
CA GLY A 92 -17.05 0.57 -4.88
C GLY A 92 -15.73 -0.17 -5.06
N ARG A 93 -14.64 0.39 -4.51
CA ARG A 93 -13.32 -0.22 -4.58
C ARG A 93 -12.63 -0.23 -3.22
N VAL A 94 -11.66 -1.13 -3.09
CA VAL A 94 -10.71 -1.13 -1.99
C VAL A 94 -9.84 0.12 -2.08
N ALA A 95 -9.90 0.99 -1.09
CA ALA A 95 -9.13 2.23 -1.02
C ALA A 95 -7.73 2.03 -0.40
N ALA A 96 -7.61 1.04 0.48
CA ALA A 96 -6.36 0.62 1.11
C ALA A 96 -6.44 -0.84 1.52
N ALA A 97 -5.30 -1.53 1.49
CA ALA A 97 -5.11 -2.83 2.09
C ALA A 97 -3.85 -2.82 2.96
N ALA A 98 -3.98 -3.22 4.21
CA ALA A 98 -2.90 -3.28 5.17
C ALA A 98 -3.01 -4.55 6.02
N VAL A 99 -1.91 -4.94 6.64
CA VAL A 99 -1.87 -6.04 7.63
C VAL A 99 -2.76 -5.78 8.84
N ASN A 100 -3.30 -4.57 8.98
CA ASN A 100 -4.07 -4.15 10.14
C ASN A 100 -5.40 -3.45 9.81
N ALA A 101 -5.76 -3.30 8.52
CA ALA A 101 -7.04 -2.74 8.08
C ALA A 101 -7.26 -2.93 6.58
N ILE A 102 -8.53 -3.02 6.15
CA ILE A 102 -8.93 -2.87 4.74
C ILE A 102 -9.97 -1.76 4.66
N HIS A 103 -9.72 -0.73 3.85
CA HIS A 103 -10.64 0.40 3.68
C HIS A 103 -11.41 0.26 2.37
N ILE A 104 -12.73 0.43 2.40
CA ILE A 104 -13.62 0.35 1.23
C ILE A 104 -14.20 1.73 0.94
N LYS A 105 -14.04 2.19 -0.30
CA LYS A 105 -14.52 3.50 -0.77
C LYS A 105 -16.02 3.48 -1.03
N THR A 106 -16.75 4.40 -0.41
CA THR A 106 -18.20 4.51 -0.61
C THR A 106 -18.68 5.82 -1.19
N GLY A 107 -18.02 6.96 -0.94
CA GLY A 107 -18.54 8.27 -1.37
C GLY A 107 -17.71 9.01 -2.41
N ALA A 108 -18.31 10.02 -3.04
CA ALA A 108 -17.65 10.91 -3.99
C ALA A 108 -18.00 12.39 -3.80
N ALA A 109 -17.36 13.23 -4.62
CA ALA A 109 -17.56 14.67 -4.66
C ALA A 109 -17.37 15.33 -3.28
N GLU A 110 -18.44 15.82 -2.65
CA GLU A 110 -18.39 16.44 -1.31
C GLU A 110 -17.84 15.48 -0.25
N TRP A 111 -18.08 14.17 -0.43
CA TRP A 111 -17.69 13.12 0.50
C TRP A 111 -16.66 12.19 -0.12
N ASP A 112 -15.74 12.74 -0.91
CA ASP A 112 -14.68 12.04 -1.64
C ASP A 112 -13.72 11.24 -0.76
N LYS A 113 -13.79 11.34 0.57
CA LYS A 113 -13.04 10.50 1.51
C LYS A 113 -13.88 9.48 2.25
N SER A 114 -15.17 9.36 1.94
CA SER A 114 -16.04 8.41 2.64
C SER A 114 -15.60 6.97 2.45
N ILE A 115 -15.46 6.27 3.58
CA ILE A 115 -15.06 4.88 3.66
C ILE A 115 -15.77 4.16 4.82
N PHE A 116 -15.88 2.84 4.72
CA PHE A 116 -15.97 1.96 5.90
C PHE A 116 -14.79 0.99 5.89
N THR A 117 -14.53 0.35 7.03
CA THR A 117 -13.28 -0.41 7.23
C THR A 117 -13.55 -1.83 7.73
N LEU A 118 -12.77 -2.81 7.28
CA LEU A 118 -12.62 -4.09 7.96
C LEU A 118 -11.44 -4.00 8.91
N LEU A 119 -11.63 -4.36 10.17
CA LEU A 119 -10.61 -4.35 11.20
C LEU A 119 -10.36 -5.77 11.76
N PRO A 120 -9.09 -6.13 12.02
CA PRO A 120 -8.76 -7.36 12.73
C PRO A 120 -9.15 -7.29 14.21
N LYS A 121 -9.18 -8.46 14.87
CA LYS A 121 -9.55 -8.59 16.29
C LYS A 121 -8.71 -7.73 17.22
N ASP A 122 -7.44 -7.49 16.87
CA ASP A 122 -6.48 -6.71 17.65
C ASP A 122 -6.96 -5.26 17.85
N PHE A 123 -7.86 -4.76 17.01
CA PHE A 123 -8.40 -3.40 17.12
C PHE A 123 -9.63 -3.29 17.99
N LEU A 124 -10.11 -4.39 18.58
CA LEU A 124 -11.02 -4.32 19.73
C LEU A 124 -10.33 -3.63 20.93
N GLN A 125 -9.01 -3.77 21.01
CA GLN A 125 -8.15 -3.09 21.97
C GLN A 125 -6.92 -2.55 21.22
N PRO A 126 -7.07 -1.42 20.50
CA PRO A 126 -6.00 -0.91 19.64
C PRO A 126 -4.72 -0.64 20.46
N PRO A 127 -3.53 -0.73 19.83
CA PRO A 127 -2.27 -0.44 20.52
C PRO A 127 -2.30 0.93 21.19
N LYS A 128 -1.67 1.03 22.38
CA LYS A 128 -1.61 2.29 23.16
C LYS A 128 -1.13 3.49 22.35
N VAL A 129 -0.24 3.24 21.39
CA VAL A 129 0.25 4.24 20.43
C VAL A 129 -0.16 3.81 19.03
N TYR A 130 -1.29 4.33 18.55
CA TYR A 130 -1.78 4.08 17.20
C TYR A 130 -2.08 5.41 16.50
N ASN A 131 -1.16 5.82 15.63
CA ASN A 131 -1.22 7.10 14.90
C ASN A 131 -1.62 6.88 13.43
N SER A 132 -2.53 5.95 13.18
CA SER A 132 -3.08 5.69 11.84
C SER A 132 -4.60 5.82 11.89
N PHE A 133 -5.24 5.86 10.72
CA PHE A 133 -6.69 6.03 10.64
C PHE A 133 -7.41 4.86 11.36
N LEU A 134 -8.36 5.22 12.23
CA LEU A 134 -9.25 4.31 12.94
C LEU A 134 -10.59 5.02 13.14
N SER A 135 -11.68 4.39 12.69
CA SER A 135 -13.03 4.89 12.91
C SER A 135 -13.89 3.77 13.50
N PRO A 136 -13.95 3.65 14.83
CA PRO A 136 -14.61 2.53 15.50
C PRO A 136 -16.09 2.37 15.13
N ASP A 137 -16.77 3.47 14.83
CA ASP A 137 -18.19 3.53 14.50
C ASP A 137 -18.51 3.24 13.02
N SER A 138 -17.50 3.19 12.16
CA SER A 138 -17.63 2.90 10.72
C SER A 138 -16.77 1.70 10.29
N SER A 139 -16.64 0.71 11.18
CA SER A 139 -15.82 -0.47 10.95
C SER A 139 -16.57 -1.77 11.25
N ILE A 140 -16.32 -2.78 10.42
CA ILE A 140 -16.61 -4.18 10.71
C ILE A 140 -15.42 -4.72 11.50
N TYR A 141 -15.67 -5.22 12.70
CA TYR A 141 -14.66 -5.93 13.47
C TYR A 141 -14.76 -7.42 13.21
N THR A 142 -13.63 -8.06 13.01
CA THR A 142 -13.52 -9.49 12.69
C THR A 142 -12.81 -10.23 13.81
N ASP A 143 -12.92 -11.55 13.84
CA ASP A 143 -12.11 -12.40 14.73
C ASP A 143 -10.74 -12.79 14.14
N ILE A 144 -10.43 -12.26 12.96
CA ILE A 144 -9.17 -12.52 12.25
C ILE A 144 -8.07 -11.67 12.89
N PRO A 145 -6.91 -12.24 13.26
CA PRO A 145 -5.75 -11.46 13.72
C PRO A 145 -5.17 -10.55 12.64
N ALA A 146 -4.57 -9.44 13.05
CA ALA A 146 -3.71 -8.63 12.18
C ALA A 146 -2.55 -9.48 11.65
N GLY A 147 -2.14 -9.26 10.40
CA GLY A 147 -1.11 -10.06 9.71
C GLY A 147 -1.58 -11.44 9.24
N LYS A 148 -2.86 -11.80 9.40
CA LYS A 148 -3.40 -13.14 9.04
C LYS A 148 -4.54 -13.04 8.03
N SER A 149 -4.73 -14.09 7.23
CA SER A 149 -5.79 -14.23 6.22
C SER A 149 -5.93 -12.97 5.34
N ILE A 150 -7.10 -12.32 5.31
CA ILE A 150 -7.37 -11.12 4.51
C ILE A 150 -6.57 -9.90 4.97
N PHE A 151 -5.99 -9.92 6.18
CA PHE A 151 -5.12 -8.87 6.70
C PHE A 151 -3.64 -9.21 6.47
N GLY A 152 -3.28 -9.47 5.22
CA GLY A 152 -1.90 -9.68 4.78
C GLY A 152 -1.37 -11.09 4.90
N GLY A 153 -2.16 -12.03 5.45
CA GLY A 153 -1.80 -13.44 5.55
C GLY A 153 -2.18 -14.25 4.31
N GLY A 154 -1.90 -13.73 3.11
CA GLY A 154 -2.11 -14.39 1.82
C GLY A 154 -3.37 -13.98 1.06
N PHE A 155 -4.40 -13.45 1.74
CA PHE A 155 -5.69 -13.10 1.11
C PHE A 155 -6.02 -11.61 1.14
N ALA A 156 -5.03 -10.72 1.28
CA ALA A 156 -5.29 -9.29 1.24
C ALA A 156 -5.65 -8.82 -0.17
N PRO A 157 -6.69 -8.00 -0.36
CA PRO A 157 -7.00 -7.45 -1.67
C PRO A 157 -5.97 -6.39 -2.11
N PHE A 158 -6.01 -6.04 -3.40
CA PHE A 158 -5.27 -4.90 -3.92
C PHE A 158 -6.09 -3.61 -3.81
N VAL A 159 -5.39 -2.48 -3.66
CA VAL A 159 -5.99 -1.16 -3.84
C VAL A 159 -6.59 -1.07 -5.24
N GLY A 160 -7.84 -0.66 -5.35
CA GLY A 160 -8.56 -0.56 -6.62
C GLY A 160 -9.37 -1.80 -7.01
N ASN A 161 -9.25 -2.92 -6.31
CA ASN A 161 -10.13 -4.07 -6.53
C ASN A 161 -11.60 -3.74 -6.28
N ILE A 162 -12.48 -4.37 -7.05
CA ILE A 162 -13.92 -4.10 -7.04
C ILE A 162 -14.55 -4.72 -5.79
N VAL A 163 -15.47 -3.97 -5.18
CA VAL A 163 -16.33 -4.45 -4.10
C VAL A 163 -17.77 -4.46 -4.61
N MET A 164 -18.39 -5.62 -4.54
CA MET A 164 -19.80 -5.84 -4.87
C MET A 164 -20.61 -6.04 -3.59
N LEU A 165 -21.91 -5.79 -3.68
CA LEU A 165 -22.89 -5.86 -2.61
C LEU A 165 -23.97 -6.89 -2.93
N SER A 166 -24.35 -7.70 -1.95
CA SER A 166 -25.61 -8.44 -1.96
C SER A 166 -26.35 -8.13 -0.67
N ALA A 167 -27.44 -7.38 -0.79
CA ALA A 167 -28.37 -7.20 0.33
C ALA A 167 -29.13 -8.51 0.62
N PRO A 168 -29.74 -8.68 1.80
CA PRO A 168 -30.48 -9.89 2.14
C PRO A 168 -31.51 -10.28 1.07
N ALA A 169 -31.40 -11.52 0.57
CA ALA A 169 -32.26 -12.07 -0.48
C ALA A 169 -32.26 -11.28 -1.81
N GLN A 170 -31.23 -10.48 -2.06
CA GLN A 170 -31.05 -9.72 -3.31
C GLN A 170 -29.86 -10.25 -4.11
N PRO A 171 -29.88 -10.09 -5.45
CA PRO A 171 -28.74 -10.44 -6.29
C PRO A 171 -27.50 -9.62 -5.92
N VAL A 172 -26.34 -10.10 -6.35
CA VAL A 172 -25.09 -9.35 -6.20
C VAL A 172 -25.04 -8.23 -7.25
N ILE A 173 -24.75 -7.02 -6.82
CA ILE A 173 -24.68 -5.80 -7.63
C ILE A 173 -23.38 -5.03 -7.33
N ASP A 174 -23.03 -4.05 -8.16
CA ASP A 174 -21.97 -3.10 -7.84
C ASP A 174 -22.33 -2.33 -6.56
N LEU A 175 -21.33 -2.00 -5.73
CA LEU A 175 -21.54 -1.18 -4.55
C LEU A 175 -22.07 0.20 -4.99
N PRO A 176 -23.28 0.61 -4.56
CA PRO A 176 -23.85 1.88 -4.99
C PRO A 176 -23.00 3.09 -4.59
N ARG A 177 -23.12 4.14 -5.39
CA ARG A 177 -22.56 5.46 -5.06
C ARG A 177 -23.08 5.96 -3.71
N ASP A 178 -22.21 6.55 -2.91
CA ASP A 178 -22.50 7.10 -1.58
C ASP A 178 -23.18 6.08 -0.62
N TYR A 179 -22.91 4.79 -0.83
CA TYR A 179 -23.53 3.71 -0.07
C TYR A 179 -23.20 3.76 1.42
N VAL A 180 -24.21 3.46 2.24
CA VAL A 180 -24.09 3.30 3.69
C VAL A 180 -24.38 1.84 4.04
N PRO A 181 -23.46 1.15 4.75
CA PRO A 181 -23.66 -0.23 5.18
C PRO A 181 -24.93 -0.47 5.99
N ALA A 182 -25.56 -1.63 5.81
CA ALA A 182 -26.62 -2.13 6.68
C ALA A 182 -26.29 -3.54 7.19
N VAL A 183 -26.82 -3.86 8.37
CA VAL A 183 -26.70 -5.20 8.93
C VAL A 183 -27.42 -6.19 8.04
N GLY A 184 -26.75 -7.32 7.73
CA GLY A 184 -27.25 -8.37 6.86
C GLY A 184 -26.72 -8.31 5.43
N ASP A 185 -26.09 -7.20 5.04
CA ASP A 185 -25.41 -7.08 3.75
C ASP A 185 -24.24 -8.07 3.64
N ALA A 186 -23.95 -8.52 2.42
CA ALA A 186 -22.76 -9.30 2.11
C ALA A 186 -21.91 -8.55 1.09
N TYR A 187 -20.62 -8.38 1.38
CA TYR A 187 -19.65 -7.76 0.50
C TYR A 187 -18.81 -8.83 -0.19
N TYR A 188 -18.61 -8.67 -1.49
CA TYR A 188 -17.72 -9.53 -2.30
C TYR A 188 -16.60 -8.67 -2.85
N ILE A 189 -15.36 -8.90 -2.41
CA ILE A 189 -14.19 -8.26 -2.98
C ILE A 189 -13.64 -9.19 -4.06
N LEU A 190 -13.70 -8.76 -5.31
CA LEU A 190 -13.09 -9.48 -6.43
C LEU A 190 -11.62 -9.12 -6.47
N VAL A 191 -10.76 -10.07 -6.07
CA VAL A 191 -9.32 -9.84 -5.99
C VAL A 191 -8.73 -10.20 -7.33
N ASP A 192 -8.54 -9.16 -8.13
CA ASP A 192 -7.96 -9.22 -9.45
C ASP A 192 -6.53 -8.68 -9.44
N ARG A 193 -5.66 -9.28 -10.24
CA ARG A 193 -4.34 -8.73 -10.54
C ARG A 193 -4.09 -8.65 -12.05
N PRO A 194 -3.20 -7.75 -12.51
CA PRO A 194 -2.74 -7.72 -13.89
C PRO A 194 -2.20 -9.09 -14.33
N ILE A 195 -2.54 -9.51 -15.55
CA ILE A 195 -2.04 -10.76 -16.15
C ILE A 195 -0.53 -10.66 -16.38
N ASP A 196 -0.09 -9.59 -17.05
CA ASP A 196 1.32 -9.28 -17.19
C ASP A 196 1.84 -8.66 -15.89
N TYR A 197 2.45 -9.51 -15.06
CA TYR A 197 2.86 -9.15 -13.72
C TYR A 197 4.37 -8.88 -13.67
N PRO A 198 4.80 -7.77 -13.04
CA PRO A 198 6.21 -7.43 -12.99
C PRO A 198 7.03 -8.50 -12.28
N LYS A 199 8.32 -8.55 -12.59
CA LYS A 199 9.34 -9.25 -11.80
C LYS A 199 9.74 -8.41 -10.59
N GLU A 200 10.03 -7.14 -10.84
CA GLU A 200 10.51 -6.22 -9.82
C GLU A 200 10.25 -4.76 -10.21
N ILE A 201 10.20 -3.91 -9.20
CA ILE A 201 10.34 -2.47 -9.34
C ILE A 201 11.57 -2.03 -8.55
N ILE A 202 12.51 -1.36 -9.21
CA ILE A 202 13.78 -0.88 -8.66
C ILE A 202 13.69 0.64 -8.48
N PHE A 203 14.15 1.12 -7.33
CA PHE A 203 14.20 2.53 -6.95
C PHE A 203 15.65 2.92 -6.66
N GLU A 204 16.25 3.79 -7.48
CA GLU A 204 17.54 4.40 -7.14
C GLU A 204 17.35 5.40 -6.00
N ASN A 205 17.89 5.13 -4.81
CA ASN A 205 17.65 5.90 -3.60
C ASN A 205 18.49 7.19 -3.54
N ARG A 206 18.26 8.09 -4.49
CA ARG A 206 18.87 9.41 -4.58
C ARG A 206 17.90 10.37 -5.26
N SER A 207 18.04 11.67 -5.02
CA SER A 207 17.30 12.67 -5.81
C SER A 207 17.74 12.56 -7.28
N GLY A 208 16.80 12.57 -8.24
CA GLY A 208 17.10 12.23 -9.63
C GLY A 208 17.16 10.74 -9.94
N GLY A 209 16.89 9.88 -8.95
CA GLY A 209 17.03 8.43 -9.08
C GLY A 209 15.92 7.82 -9.92
N ARG A 210 16.26 6.98 -10.90
CA ARG A 210 15.23 6.36 -11.75
C ARG A 210 14.45 5.28 -11.00
N ILE A 211 13.17 5.16 -11.32
CA ILE A 211 12.32 4.05 -10.90
C ILE A 211 12.05 3.17 -12.12
N ILE A 212 12.49 1.92 -12.07
CA ILE A 212 12.48 1.01 -13.22
C ILE A 212 11.59 -0.19 -12.88
N ILE A 213 10.66 -0.51 -13.78
CA ILE A 213 9.90 -1.76 -13.73
C ILE A 213 10.51 -2.77 -14.70
N ASN A 214 10.69 -4.00 -14.25
CA ASN A 214 11.22 -5.10 -15.06
C ASN A 214 10.18 -6.22 -15.12
N TYR A 215 10.02 -6.81 -16.29
CA TYR A 215 9.12 -7.94 -16.54
C TYR A 215 9.89 -9.23 -16.87
N TYR A 216 9.23 -10.38 -16.71
CA TYR A 216 9.80 -11.68 -17.08
C TYR A 216 9.98 -11.85 -18.59
N SER A 217 9.24 -11.09 -19.39
CA SER A 217 9.40 -11.01 -20.85
C SER A 217 10.73 -10.37 -21.28
N GLY A 218 11.46 -9.73 -20.36
CA GLY A 218 12.65 -8.94 -20.63
C GLY A 218 12.37 -7.45 -20.89
N ASP A 219 11.11 -7.04 -20.92
CA ASP A 219 10.75 -5.63 -21.02
C ASP A 219 11.12 -4.87 -19.73
N HIS A 220 11.64 -3.66 -19.92
CA HIS A 220 12.06 -2.78 -18.85
C HIS A 220 11.73 -1.33 -19.19
N ARG A 221 11.12 -0.61 -18.24
CA ARG A 221 10.68 0.78 -18.45
C ARG A 221 10.99 1.65 -17.24
N VAL A 222 11.34 2.90 -17.49
CA VAL A 222 11.38 3.93 -16.45
C VAL A 222 9.95 4.42 -16.23
N ILE A 223 9.45 4.30 -15.00
CA ILE A 223 8.05 4.59 -14.64
C ILE A 223 7.90 5.73 -13.61
N GLY A 224 9.01 6.36 -13.23
CA GLY A 224 9.04 7.53 -12.36
C GLY A 224 10.45 7.87 -11.89
N GLU A 225 10.53 8.84 -10.99
CA GLU A 225 11.76 9.32 -10.38
C GLU A 225 11.62 9.42 -8.86
N VAL A 226 12.71 9.15 -8.14
CA VAL A 226 12.88 9.49 -6.73
C VAL A 226 13.24 10.97 -6.63
N LEU A 227 12.26 11.77 -6.20
CA LEU A 227 12.44 13.21 -5.95
C LEU A 227 13.21 13.43 -4.65
N ARG A 228 12.89 12.63 -3.63
CA ARG A 228 13.56 12.67 -2.32
C ARG A 228 13.85 11.25 -1.84
N PRO A 229 15.12 10.92 -1.52
CA PRO A 229 15.48 9.62 -1.01
C PRO A 229 14.97 9.41 0.42
N VAL A 230 14.88 8.15 0.81
CA VAL A 230 14.71 7.74 2.21
C VAL A 230 16.07 7.44 2.80
N VAL A 231 16.34 7.96 4.00
CA VAL A 231 17.62 7.68 4.71
C VAL A 231 17.39 7.28 6.17
N GLY A 232 16.17 7.34 6.67
CA GLY A 232 15.82 6.97 8.03
C GLY A 232 14.63 6.02 8.13
N ILE A 233 14.35 5.58 9.35
CA ILE A 233 13.17 4.79 9.72
C ILE A 233 12.33 5.48 10.79
N GLY A 234 11.04 5.17 10.81
CA GLY A 234 10.02 5.89 11.58
C GLY A 234 9.05 5.00 12.32
N ARG A 235 8.05 5.66 12.91
CA ARG A 235 7.01 5.03 13.73
C ARG A 235 5.81 4.72 12.86
N PHE A 236 5.79 3.51 12.31
CA PHE A 236 4.67 3.04 11.50
C PHE A 236 3.99 1.88 12.22
N PRO A 237 2.99 2.10 13.09
CA PRO A 237 2.54 1.11 14.07
C PRO A 237 2.06 -0.23 13.49
N GLY A 238 1.62 -0.29 12.24
CA GLY A 238 1.26 -1.57 11.63
C GLY A 238 2.45 -2.47 11.28
N SER A 239 3.69 -1.98 11.40
CA SER A 239 4.90 -2.84 11.36
C SER A 239 4.95 -3.85 12.52
N LEU A 240 4.16 -3.64 13.59
CA LEU A 240 3.94 -4.65 14.63
C LEU A 240 3.51 -6.01 14.07
N TYR A 241 2.92 -6.04 12.88
CA TYR A 241 2.32 -7.24 12.28
C TYR A 241 3.01 -7.64 10.96
N ALA A 242 4.20 -7.10 10.65
CA ALA A 242 4.92 -7.40 9.42
C ALA A 242 6.44 -7.40 9.65
N ASP A 243 7.11 -8.44 9.17
CA ASP A 243 8.56 -8.59 9.31
C ASP A 243 9.37 -7.64 8.39
N PRO A 244 10.70 -7.54 8.60
CA PRO A 244 11.57 -6.69 7.80
C PRO A 244 11.50 -7.04 6.31
N GLY A 245 11.43 -6.01 5.47
CA GLY A 245 11.37 -6.15 4.01
C GLY A 245 10.00 -6.61 3.51
N ARG A 246 8.96 -6.54 4.33
CA ARG A 246 7.57 -6.83 3.92
C ARG A 246 6.79 -5.56 3.64
N ILE A 247 5.95 -5.63 2.61
CA ILE A 247 4.91 -4.64 2.36
C ILE A 247 3.86 -4.84 3.44
N ARG A 248 3.71 -3.85 4.33
CA ARG A 248 2.72 -3.93 5.41
C ARG A 248 1.43 -3.21 5.07
N ALA A 249 1.49 -2.22 4.17
CA ALA A 249 0.30 -1.54 3.64
C ALA A 249 0.55 -0.99 2.25
N ASN A 250 -0.53 -0.97 1.46
CA ASN A 250 -0.64 -0.13 0.29
C ASN A 250 -1.97 0.65 0.35
N HIS A 251 -1.92 1.92 -0.02
CA HIS A 251 -3.09 2.72 -0.32
C HIS A 251 -2.74 3.71 -1.43
N ALA A 252 -3.73 4.50 -1.87
CA ALA A 252 -3.59 5.42 -3.00
C ALA A 252 -2.48 6.49 -2.91
N GLY A 253 -1.70 6.53 -1.82
CA GLY A 253 -0.63 7.50 -1.61
C GLY A 253 0.54 6.98 -0.77
N VAL A 254 0.55 5.71 -0.36
CA VAL A 254 1.63 5.16 0.47
C VAL A 254 1.81 3.70 0.11
N ILE A 255 3.07 3.29 -0.07
CA ILE A 255 3.52 1.93 0.17
C ILE A 255 4.32 1.96 1.49
N ASP A 256 3.89 1.20 2.48
CA ASP A 256 4.52 1.14 3.81
C ASP A 256 5.31 -0.16 3.94
N ILE A 257 6.59 -0.03 4.26
CA ILE A 257 7.56 -1.13 4.29
C ILE A 257 8.11 -1.25 5.71
N SER A 258 8.01 -2.45 6.27
CA SER A 258 8.54 -2.74 7.60
C SER A 258 10.06 -2.94 7.56
N THR A 259 10.75 -2.42 8.57
CA THR A 259 12.15 -2.71 8.88
C THR A 259 12.32 -3.44 10.21
N SER A 260 11.25 -3.60 10.99
CA SER A 260 11.29 -4.21 12.32
C SER A 260 10.76 -5.64 12.30
N PRO A 261 11.19 -6.49 13.24
CA PRO A 261 10.55 -7.80 13.45
C PRO A 261 9.09 -7.64 13.88
N ILE A 262 8.28 -8.68 13.66
CA ILE A 262 6.93 -8.78 14.23
C ILE A 262 6.98 -8.54 15.74
N GLY A 263 6.04 -7.73 16.24
CA GLY A 263 5.98 -7.28 17.64
C GLY A 263 6.77 -6.00 17.92
N ALA A 264 7.54 -5.49 16.96
CA ALA A 264 8.25 -4.21 17.07
C ALA A 264 7.76 -3.20 16.02
N ILE A 265 8.09 -1.91 16.25
CA ILE A 265 7.72 -0.81 15.34
C ILE A 265 8.95 -0.30 14.62
N GLY A 266 8.91 -0.25 13.29
CA GLY A 266 9.97 0.31 12.47
C GLY A 266 9.65 0.15 11.00
N GLY A 267 9.82 1.21 10.24
CA GLY A 267 9.58 1.16 8.79
C GLY A 267 9.86 2.48 8.11
N PHE A 268 9.54 2.53 6.83
CA PHE A 268 9.53 3.75 6.02
C PHE A 268 8.41 3.67 4.99
N GLN A 269 8.10 4.80 4.37
CA GLN A 269 7.03 4.88 3.37
C GLN A 269 7.56 5.40 2.04
N ILE A 270 7.03 4.88 0.94
CA ILE A 270 7.16 5.45 -0.40
C ILE A 270 5.87 6.21 -0.68
N VAL A 271 5.96 7.50 -0.98
CA VAL A 271 4.81 8.40 -1.17
C VAL A 271 4.94 9.18 -2.47
N PRO A 272 3.83 9.44 -3.18
CA PRO A 272 3.86 10.29 -4.36
C PRO A 272 3.94 11.78 -3.95
N ALA A 273 4.48 12.59 -4.85
CA ALA A 273 4.85 13.98 -4.59
C ALA A 273 3.68 14.85 -4.11
N LEU A 274 2.50 14.76 -4.74
CA LEU A 274 1.35 15.56 -4.36
C LEU A 274 0.76 15.11 -3.01
N HIS A 275 0.80 13.82 -2.65
CA HIS A 275 0.46 13.42 -1.28
C HIS A 275 1.44 13.97 -0.25
N SER A 276 2.74 13.99 -0.59
CA SER A 276 3.77 14.49 0.31
C SER A 276 3.59 15.98 0.64
N SER A 277 3.06 16.78 -0.29
CA SER A 277 2.81 18.21 -0.06
C SER A 277 1.65 18.47 0.91
N ASP A 278 0.65 17.58 0.95
CA ASP A 278 -0.42 17.58 1.96
C ASP A 278 0.11 17.22 3.37
N MET A 279 1.30 16.62 3.47
CA MET A 279 1.92 16.14 4.71
C MET A 279 3.20 16.92 5.01
N GLY A 280 3.09 18.18 5.42
CA GLY A 280 4.26 19.08 5.58
C GLY A 280 5.45 18.53 6.38
N TYR A 281 5.24 17.60 7.32
CA TYR A 281 6.31 16.93 8.06
C TYR A 281 7.18 15.99 7.20
N VAL A 282 6.66 15.46 6.09
CA VAL A 282 7.39 14.61 5.15
C VAL A 282 8.53 15.36 4.49
N ASN A 283 8.40 16.68 4.32
CA ASN A 283 9.45 17.52 3.72
C ASN A 283 10.63 17.78 4.65
N THR A 284 10.45 17.58 5.96
CA THR A 284 11.48 17.83 6.98
C THR A 284 11.99 16.57 7.67
N SER A 285 11.53 15.40 7.22
CA SER A 285 11.82 14.11 7.86
C SER A 285 12.45 13.12 6.87
N THR A 286 13.15 12.10 7.38
CA THR A 286 13.98 11.21 6.56
C THR A 286 13.38 9.83 6.30
N GLN A 287 12.18 9.56 6.83
CA GLN A 287 11.50 8.26 6.85
C GLN A 287 10.56 8.02 5.66
N TRP A 288 10.64 8.89 4.65
CA TRP A 288 9.77 8.85 3.48
C TRP A 288 10.62 8.97 2.22
N MET A 289 10.44 8.07 1.26
CA MET A 289 10.89 8.26 -0.11
C MET A 289 9.77 8.98 -0.86
N VAL A 290 10.07 10.11 -1.51
CA VAL A 290 9.10 10.83 -2.33
C VAL A 290 9.37 10.50 -3.78
N ILE A 291 8.34 10.03 -4.49
CA ILE A 291 8.41 9.68 -5.90
C ILE A 291 7.52 10.59 -6.75
N GLY A 292 7.95 10.85 -7.96
CA GLY A 292 7.25 11.66 -8.95
C GLY A 292 7.22 10.98 -10.32
N PRO A 293 6.48 11.56 -11.28
CA PRO A 293 6.52 11.09 -12.66
C PRO A 293 7.92 11.29 -13.28
N VAL A 294 8.11 10.74 -14.48
CA VAL A 294 9.42 10.78 -15.17
C VAL A 294 9.81 12.21 -15.55
N GLU A 295 8.85 13.00 -15.99
CA GLU A 295 9.03 14.42 -16.33
C GLU A 295 8.17 15.29 -15.40
N ALA A 296 8.66 16.45 -14.98
CA ALA A 296 8.00 17.30 -13.98
C ALA A 296 6.61 17.80 -14.42
N GLU A 297 6.38 17.94 -15.73
CA GLU A 297 5.11 18.38 -16.32
C GLU A 297 4.09 17.26 -16.44
N GLU A 298 4.47 16.01 -16.17
CA GLU A 298 3.54 14.89 -16.20
C GLU A 298 2.57 14.92 -15.01
N LYS A 299 1.52 14.11 -15.15
CA LYS A 299 0.47 13.93 -14.15
C LYS A 299 1.00 13.19 -12.94
N SER A 300 0.48 13.56 -11.77
CA SER A 300 0.95 12.99 -10.51
C SER A 300 0.52 11.53 -10.31
N LEU A 301 1.31 10.79 -9.53
CA LEU A 301 1.23 9.33 -9.39
C LEU A 301 0.16 8.83 -8.40
N GLU A 302 -0.55 9.72 -7.67
CA GLU A 302 -1.55 9.34 -6.67
C GLU A 302 -2.66 8.44 -7.22
N GLY A 303 -2.88 7.31 -6.55
CA GLY A 303 -3.89 6.33 -6.93
C GLY A 303 -3.64 5.66 -8.27
N MET A 304 -2.46 5.86 -8.88
CA MET A 304 -2.10 5.26 -10.16
C MET A 304 -1.36 3.93 -9.96
N ALA A 305 -1.57 3.03 -10.92
CA ALA A 305 -0.76 1.82 -11.04
C ALA A 305 0.65 2.19 -11.57
N PRO A 306 1.68 1.39 -11.25
CA PRO A 306 1.64 0.19 -10.41
C PRO A 306 1.79 0.47 -8.92
N PHE A 307 2.23 1.66 -8.52
CA PHE A 307 2.62 1.92 -7.12
C PHE A 307 1.45 1.83 -6.15
N PHE A 308 0.36 2.56 -6.44
CA PHE A 308 -0.70 2.84 -5.47
C PHE A 308 -2.05 2.23 -5.86
N LYS A 309 -2.04 1.31 -6.83
CA LYS A 309 -3.24 0.63 -7.33
C LYS A 309 -2.88 -0.69 -8.03
N ASN A 310 -3.69 -1.73 -7.82
CA ASN A 310 -3.76 -3.01 -8.54
C ASN A 310 -2.54 -3.96 -8.53
N TYR A 311 -1.35 -3.51 -8.15
CA TYR A 311 -0.13 -4.32 -8.31
C TYR A 311 0.51 -4.78 -7.01
N ILE A 312 0.41 -3.98 -5.93
CA ILE A 312 1.09 -4.25 -4.67
C ILE A 312 0.06 -4.38 -3.55
N HIS A 313 0.18 -5.44 -2.74
CA HIS A 313 -0.63 -5.68 -1.55
C HIS A 313 0.22 -6.38 -0.47
N PRO A 314 -0.21 -6.36 0.80
CA PRO A 314 0.45 -7.15 1.85
C PRO A 314 0.22 -8.65 1.61
N ALA A 315 1.32 -9.43 1.55
CA ALA A 315 1.27 -10.89 1.42
C ALA A 315 2.48 -11.51 2.13
N TYR A 316 2.30 -11.89 3.40
CA TYR A 316 3.32 -12.55 4.19
C TYR A 316 2.70 -13.31 5.38
N VAL A 317 3.06 -14.58 5.51
CA VAL A 317 2.74 -15.40 6.68
C VAL A 317 4.06 -16.00 7.19
N PRO A 318 4.49 -15.69 8.43
CA PRO A 318 5.78 -16.17 8.96
C PRO A 318 5.95 -17.68 8.86
N GLU A 319 4.87 -18.41 9.14
CA GLU A 319 4.85 -19.86 9.25
C GLU A 319 4.85 -20.58 7.90
N ASP A 320 4.85 -19.90 6.75
CA ASP A 320 4.77 -20.63 5.47
C ASP A 320 5.97 -21.55 5.23
N LEU A 321 7.13 -21.27 5.84
CA LEU A 321 8.31 -22.12 5.68
C LEU A 321 8.16 -23.47 6.40
N GLU A 322 7.17 -23.62 7.27
CA GLU A 322 6.84 -24.85 7.99
C GLU A 322 5.74 -25.66 7.29
N ASP A 323 5.14 -25.10 6.23
CA ASP A 323 4.05 -25.71 5.49
C ASP A 323 4.54 -26.77 4.49
N GLU A 324 3.74 -27.80 4.22
CA GLU A 324 4.08 -28.81 3.21
C GLU A 324 4.27 -28.19 1.81
N ALA A 325 3.53 -27.12 1.50
CA ALA A 325 3.63 -26.35 0.27
C ALA A 325 4.49 -25.08 0.43
N TRP A 326 5.47 -25.09 1.35
CA TRP A 326 6.31 -23.92 1.66
C TRP A 326 6.93 -23.25 0.44
N TYR A 327 7.29 -24.03 -0.59
CA TYR A 327 7.89 -23.49 -1.81
C TYR A 327 6.92 -22.56 -2.54
N GLU A 328 5.70 -23.01 -2.81
CA GLU A 328 4.66 -22.20 -3.46
C GLU A 328 4.32 -20.95 -2.64
N LYS A 329 4.23 -21.11 -1.32
CA LYS A 329 3.95 -19.98 -0.42
C LYS A 329 5.12 -18.98 -0.35
N LEU A 330 6.35 -19.45 -0.45
CA LEU A 330 7.53 -18.58 -0.55
C LEU A 330 7.49 -17.73 -1.83
N LEU A 331 7.05 -18.34 -2.94
CA LEU A 331 6.93 -17.68 -4.24
C LEU A 331 5.75 -16.70 -4.35
N ASP A 332 4.82 -16.74 -3.39
CA ASP A 332 3.63 -15.87 -3.34
C ASP A 332 3.88 -14.53 -2.63
N ARG A 333 5.12 -14.27 -2.19
CA ARG A 333 5.45 -13.15 -1.29
C ARG A 333 6.07 -11.98 -2.04
N PHE A 334 5.74 -10.78 -1.58
CA PHE A 334 6.58 -9.61 -1.85
C PHE A 334 7.83 -9.63 -0.98
N LEU A 335 8.94 -9.23 -1.56
CA LEU A 335 10.21 -9.04 -0.87
C LEU A 335 10.79 -7.68 -1.22
N VAL A 336 11.11 -6.89 -0.19
CA VAL A 336 11.89 -5.67 -0.36
C VAL A 336 13.35 -5.97 -0.01
N GLN A 337 14.23 -5.69 -0.97
CA GLN A 337 15.67 -5.89 -0.85
C GLN A 337 16.42 -4.60 -1.14
N VAL A 338 17.68 -4.56 -0.72
CA VAL A 338 18.53 -3.38 -0.83
C VAL A 338 19.86 -3.70 -1.48
N LEU A 339 20.43 -2.70 -2.15
CA LEU A 339 21.86 -2.61 -2.41
C LEU A 339 22.44 -1.49 -1.56
N TYR A 340 23.61 -1.74 -0.98
CA TYR A 340 24.39 -0.71 -0.32
C TYR A 340 25.28 0.05 -1.31
N ASP A 341 25.77 1.21 -0.92
CA ASP A 341 26.70 2.00 -1.72
C ASP A 341 27.93 1.19 -2.16
N GLY A 342 28.16 1.12 -3.47
CA GLY A 342 29.29 0.39 -4.06
C GLY A 342 29.14 -1.14 -4.09
N GLU A 343 28.04 -1.70 -3.58
CA GLU A 343 27.77 -3.13 -3.64
C GLU A 343 27.00 -3.51 -4.92
N VAL A 344 27.20 -4.77 -5.35
CA VAL A 344 26.52 -5.37 -6.52
C VAL A 344 25.60 -6.53 -6.16
N GLU A 345 25.64 -6.97 -4.90
CA GLU A 345 24.84 -8.10 -4.40
C GLU A 345 23.64 -7.62 -3.60
N TRP A 346 22.44 -8.02 -4.01
CA TRP A 346 21.22 -7.73 -3.28
C TRP A 346 21.23 -8.38 -1.89
N LYS A 347 20.89 -7.59 -0.87
CA LYS A 347 20.76 -8.03 0.52
C LYS A 347 19.29 -7.96 0.96
N PRO A 348 18.88 -8.76 1.95
CA PRO A 348 17.61 -8.56 2.66
C PRO A 348 17.54 -7.13 3.25
N MET A 349 16.33 -6.63 3.44
CA MET A 349 16.11 -5.38 4.18
C MET A 349 16.80 -5.45 5.56
N PRO A 350 17.61 -4.45 5.95
CA PRO A 350 18.19 -4.41 7.28
C PRO A 350 17.12 -4.31 8.37
N VAL A 351 17.41 -4.91 9.52
CA VAL A 351 16.50 -4.93 10.67
C VAL A 351 16.76 -3.72 11.56
N PHE A 352 15.76 -2.85 11.69
CA PHE A 352 15.77 -1.68 12.55
C PHE A 352 14.41 -1.51 13.24
N GLU A 353 14.45 -1.29 14.56
CA GLU A 353 13.27 -1.07 15.39
C GLU A 353 13.38 0.24 16.19
N VAL A 354 12.28 0.96 16.30
CA VAL A 354 12.11 2.11 17.18
C VAL A 354 11.68 1.59 18.55
N HIS A 355 12.62 1.59 19.49
CA HIS A 355 12.36 1.20 20.88
C HIS A 355 11.18 1.96 21.49
N ASP A 356 10.36 1.29 22.31
CA ASP A 356 9.13 1.82 22.92
C ASP A 356 9.29 3.20 23.56
N PHE A 357 10.43 3.41 24.23
CA PHE A 357 10.83 4.69 24.82
C PHE A 357 10.67 5.88 23.85
N TYR A 358 10.95 5.66 22.56
CA TYR A 358 10.91 6.68 21.53
C TYR A 358 9.57 6.81 20.81
N LEU A 359 8.56 5.97 21.06
CA LEU A 359 7.29 6.01 20.31
C LEU A 359 6.50 7.32 20.45
N GLN A 360 6.70 8.04 21.56
CA GLN A 360 6.05 9.33 21.83
C GLN A 360 7.05 10.48 22.03
N ARG A 361 8.35 10.26 21.76
CA ARG A 361 9.41 11.26 21.97
C ARG A 361 9.94 11.80 20.64
N GLN A 362 11.07 12.48 20.64
CA GLN A 362 11.84 12.69 19.41
C GLN A 362 12.49 11.38 19.00
N LEU A 363 12.60 11.11 17.69
CA LEU A 363 13.36 9.95 17.21
C LEU A 363 14.86 10.16 17.53
N PRO A 364 15.58 9.09 17.92
CA PRO A 364 17.02 9.19 18.11
C PRO A 364 17.73 9.44 16.78
N ASP A 365 18.89 10.11 16.81
CA ASP A 365 19.61 10.52 15.60
C ASP A 365 19.95 9.37 14.65
N TRP A 366 20.22 8.19 15.21
CA TRP A 366 20.50 6.99 14.41
C TRP A 366 19.30 6.61 13.53
N ALA A 367 18.06 6.77 14.02
CA ALA A 367 16.86 6.41 13.29
C ALA A 367 16.68 7.32 12.06
N ASN A 368 17.18 8.56 12.12
CA ASN A 368 17.14 9.48 10.98
C ASN A 368 18.16 9.12 9.89
N LYS A 369 19.10 8.21 10.15
CA LYS A 369 20.21 7.82 9.24
C LYS A 369 20.30 6.31 9.00
N ALA A 370 19.34 5.53 9.50
CA ALA A 370 19.40 4.07 9.50
C ALA A 370 19.57 3.46 8.10
N LEU A 371 19.07 4.13 7.06
CA LEU A 371 19.13 3.69 5.66
C LEU A 371 20.08 4.55 4.82
N ALA A 372 20.97 5.34 5.43
CA ALA A 372 21.80 6.31 4.72
C ALA A 372 22.77 5.68 3.70
N ASN A 373 23.17 4.43 3.90
CA ASN A 373 24.09 3.71 3.00
C ASN A 373 23.34 2.84 1.97
N VAL A 374 22.00 2.88 1.94
CA VAL A 374 21.21 2.13 0.95
C VAL A 374 21.13 2.95 -0.32
N SER A 375 21.73 2.43 -1.39
CA SER A 375 21.82 3.09 -2.69
C SER A 375 20.63 2.78 -3.60
N VAL A 376 20.05 1.58 -3.46
CA VAL A 376 18.95 1.10 -4.29
C VAL A 376 18.02 0.21 -3.47
N PHE A 377 16.71 0.37 -3.67
CA PHE A 377 15.70 -0.58 -3.22
C PHE A 377 15.15 -1.36 -4.40
N ARG A 378 14.75 -2.61 -4.18
CA ARG A 378 13.83 -3.30 -5.10
C ARG A 378 12.67 -3.92 -4.35
N ILE A 379 11.50 -3.86 -4.97
CA ILE A 379 10.32 -4.64 -4.59
C ILE A 379 10.25 -5.80 -5.59
N LEU A 380 10.50 -7.02 -5.12
CA LEU A 380 10.29 -8.25 -5.87
C LEU A 380 8.83 -8.68 -5.77
N PHE A 381 8.27 -9.08 -6.91
CA PHE A 381 6.89 -9.48 -7.06
C PHE A 381 6.73 -11.02 -6.95
N PRO A 382 5.58 -11.51 -6.49
CA PRO A 382 5.23 -12.93 -6.50
C PRO A 382 5.31 -13.59 -7.88
N ILE A 383 5.72 -14.87 -7.92
CA ILE A 383 5.98 -15.63 -9.16
C ILE A 383 5.12 -16.90 -9.35
N LYS A 384 4.25 -17.21 -8.37
CA LYS A 384 3.49 -18.46 -8.24
C LYS A 384 2.68 -18.90 -9.47
N ASP A 385 2.33 -18.00 -10.39
CA ASP A 385 1.55 -18.35 -11.59
C ASP A 385 2.24 -18.06 -12.93
N LEU A 386 3.56 -17.84 -12.97
CA LEU A 386 4.24 -17.54 -14.24
C LEU A 386 4.44 -18.76 -15.14
N GLY A 387 4.06 -19.96 -14.68
CA GLY A 387 4.24 -21.24 -15.37
C GLY A 387 2.99 -21.84 -16.01
N ALA A 388 1.83 -21.18 -15.96
CA ALA A 388 0.59 -21.66 -16.58
C ALA A 388 0.25 -20.81 -17.82
N ASN A 389 1.00 -21.03 -18.91
CA ASN A 389 0.63 -20.57 -20.26
C ASN A 389 0.21 -21.75 -21.11
#